data_AF-A0A2B8AQ42-F1
#
_entry.id   AF-A0A2B8AQ42-F1
#
_cell.length_a   1.000
_cell.length_b   1.000
_cell.length_c   1.000
_cell.angle_alpha   90.00
_cell.angle_beta   90.00
_cell.angle_gamma   90.00
#
_symmetry.space_group_name_H-M   'P 1'
#
loop_
_entity.id
_entity.type
_entity.pdbx_description
1 polymer ?
#
loop_
_entity_poly.entity_id
_entity_poly.type
_entity_poly.pdbx_seq_one_letter_code
_entity_poly.pdbx_strand_id
1 'polypeptide(L)' 'MGWVEQPYSAPPYQRCGLATAGLAPLRAEHPGIVWHTPGGHFTDSQAFWTAVGADVPGRYAQRSLSPHVNASR' A
#
# COMPACT_ATOMS: atom_id res chain seq x y z
N MET A 1 -0.06 12.38 6.81
CA MET A 1 -0.54 10.98 6.66
C MET A 1 -0.91 10.80 5.21
N GLY A 2 -0.34 9.81 4.53
CA GLY A 2 -0.57 9.53 3.11
C GLY A 2 -1.35 8.24 2.93
N TRP A 3 -2.28 8.20 1.97
CA TRP A 3 -3.21 7.09 1.78
C TRP A 3 -3.21 6.59 0.34
N VAL A 4 -3.06 5.28 0.15
CA VAL A 4 -3.16 4.62 -1.16
C VAL A 4 -4.19 3.49 -1.06
N GLU A 5 -5.32 3.65 -1.76
CA GLU A 5 -6.48 2.76 -1.67
C GLU A 5 -6.36 1.54 -2.60
N GLN A 6 -6.22 1.78 -3.91
CA GLN A 6 -6.26 0.73 -4.93
C GLN A 6 -5.28 1.03 -6.08
N PRO A 7 -3.98 0.74 -5.89
CA PRO A 7 -3.05 0.79 -7.00
C PRO A 7 -3.38 -0.32 -8.01
N TYR A 8 -3.53 0.07 -9.27
CA TYR A 8 -3.87 -0.84 -10.36
C TYR A 8 -2.84 -0.74 -11.49
N SER A 9 -2.54 -1.87 -12.11
CA SER A 9 -1.77 -1.95 -13.34
C SER A 9 -2.54 -2.82 -14.32
N ALA A 10 -2.63 -2.38 -15.57
CA ALA A 10 -3.28 -3.20 -16.60
C ALA A 10 -2.56 -4.56 -16.72
N PRO A 11 -3.28 -5.65 -17.05
CA PRO A 11 -2.72 -7.01 -17.03
C PRO A 11 -1.36 -7.17 -17.73
N PRO A 12 -1.10 -6.55 -18.90
CA PRO A 12 0.19 -6.66 -19.58
C PRO A 12 1.37 -6.08 -18.80
N TYR A 13 1.11 -5.22 -17.82
CA TYR A 13 2.13 -4.51 -17.05
C TYR A 13 2.16 -4.91 -15.57
N GLN A 14 1.38 -5.92 -15.19
CA GLN A 14 1.47 -6.50 -13.84
C GLN A 14 2.83 -7.17 -13.66
N ARG A 15 3.36 -7.13 -12.43
CA ARG A 15 4.67 -7.70 -12.06
C ARG A 15 5.89 -7.03 -12.75
N CYS A 16 5.70 -5.93 -13.48
CA CYS A 16 6.79 -5.12 -14.05
C CYS A 16 7.39 -4.09 -13.07
N GLY A 17 7.01 -4.13 -11.78
CA GLY A 17 7.49 -3.17 -10.79
C GLY A 17 6.87 -1.76 -10.86
N LEU A 18 5.84 -1.56 -11.69
CA LEU A 18 5.20 -0.25 -11.89
C LEU A 18 4.74 0.44 -10.61
N ALA A 19 4.12 -0.31 -9.70
CA ALA A 19 3.66 0.26 -8.43
C ALA A 19 4.82 0.78 -7.57
N THR A 20 5.92 0.04 -7.49
CA THR A 20 7.13 0.47 -6.78
C THR A 20 7.71 1.73 -7.41
N ALA A 21 7.81 1.76 -8.75
CA ALA A 21 8.34 2.88 -9.49
C ALA A 21 7.48 4.14 -9.36
N GLY A 22 6.15 4.02 -9.44
CA GLY A 22 5.22 5.14 -9.34
C GLY A 22 5.12 5.72 -7.92
N LEU A 23 5.26 4.88 -6.89
CA LEU A 23 5.17 5.32 -5.49
C LEU A 23 6.51 5.81 -4.93
N ALA A 24 7.65 5.45 -5.53
CA ALA A 24 8.98 5.91 -5.10
C ALA A 24 9.13 7.45 -5.06
N PRO A 25 8.85 8.21 -6.14
CA PRO A 25 9.01 9.67 -6.13
C PRO A 25 8.07 10.33 -5.11
N LEU A 26 6.83 9.85 -5.02
CA LEU A 26 5.84 10.34 -4.04
C LEU A 26 6.35 10.23 -2.58
N ARG A 27 7.11 9.17 -2.27
CA ARG A 27 7.74 8.99 -0.96
C ARG A 27 8.96 9.90 -0.77
N ALA A 28 9.77 10.07 -1.82
CA ALA A 28 10.95 10.93 -1.79
C ALA A 28 10.58 12.41 -1.56
N GLU A 29 9.45 12.85 -2.12
CA GLU A 29 8.90 14.20 -1.91
C GLU A 29 8.33 14.42 -0.49
N HIS A 30 8.07 13.33 0.26
CA HIS A 30 7.39 13.37 1.56
C HIS A 30 8.03 12.46 2.63
N PRO A 31 9.30 12.69 3.03
CA PRO A 31 10.07 11.76 3.88
C PRO A 31 9.57 11.64 5.33
N GLY A 32 8.69 12.53 5.80
CA GLY A 32 8.15 12.53 7.17
C GLY A 32 6.75 11.93 7.31
N ILE A 33 6.17 11.41 6.22
CA ILE A 33 4.80 10.91 6.21
C ILE A 33 4.79 9.38 6.37
N VAL A 34 3.99 8.90 7.32
CA VAL A 34 3.62 7.47 7.40
C VAL A 34 2.58 7.16 6.33
N TRP A 35 2.82 6.09 5.57
CA TRP A 35 1.99 5.63 4.45
C TRP A 35 1.14 4.43 4.87
N HIS A 36 -0.17 4.53 4.63
CA HIS A 36 -1.14 3.50 4.98
C HIS A 36 -1.83 2.93 3.75
N THR A 37 -2.26 1.67 3.88
CA THR A 37 -3.07 0.98 2.88
C THR A 37 -4.22 0.24 3.57
N PRO A 38 -5.47 0.38 3.09
CA PRO A 38 -6.55 -0.53 3.41
C PRO A 38 -6.47 -1.82 2.59
N GLY A 39 -5.85 -1.77 1.40
CA GLY A 39 -5.63 -2.94 0.57
C GLY A 39 -4.78 -4.01 1.26
N GLY A 40 -3.92 -3.63 2.21
CA GLY A 40 -3.17 -4.56 3.06
C GLY A 40 -4.04 -5.50 3.90
N HIS A 41 -5.32 -5.18 4.10
CA HIS A 41 -6.28 -6.05 4.79
C HIS A 41 -6.78 -7.22 3.93
N PHE A 42 -6.69 -7.14 2.61
CA PHE A 42 -7.08 -8.24 1.75
C PHE A 42 -5.92 -9.23 1.64
N THR A 43 -6.16 -10.48 2.02
CA THR A 43 -5.18 -11.56 1.96
C THR A 43 -4.51 -11.65 0.58
N ASP A 44 -5.30 -11.49 -0.49
CA ASP A 44 -4.83 -11.56 -1.87
C ASP A 44 -3.89 -10.41 -2.26
N SER A 45 -3.91 -9.31 -1.51
CA SER A 45 -3.09 -8.12 -1.77
C SER A 45 -1.83 -8.05 -0.88
N GLN A 46 -1.67 -8.96 0.09
CA GLN A 46 -0.56 -8.90 1.04
C GLN A 46 0.82 -8.98 0.36
N ALA A 47 0.98 -9.86 -0.62
CA ALA A 47 2.23 -10.01 -1.37
C ALA A 47 2.58 -8.73 -2.16
N PHE A 48 1.58 -8.08 -2.73
CA PHE A 48 1.74 -6.81 -3.43
C PHE A 48 2.24 -5.71 -2.48
N TRP A 49 1.57 -5.51 -1.34
CA TRP A 49 1.95 -4.47 -0.38
C TRP A 49 3.30 -4.73 0.29
N THR A 50 3.65 -6.01 0.47
CA THR A 50 4.97 -6.41 0.95
C THR A 50 6.06 -6.00 -0.05
N ALA A 51 5.86 -6.26 -1.34
CA ALA A 51 6.82 -5.92 -2.39
C ALA A 51 6.98 -4.40 -2.55
N VAL A 52 5.87 -3.66 -2.59
CA VAL A 52 5.89 -2.19 -2.78
C VAL A 52 6.44 -1.46 -1.55
N GLY A 53 6.31 -2.05 -0.36
CA GLY A 53 6.80 -1.51 0.90
C GLY A 53 8.21 -1.93 1.31
N ALA A 54 8.94 -2.71 0.48
CA ALA A 54 10.23 -3.30 0.85
C ALA A 54 11.27 -2.24 1.26
N ASP A 55 11.32 -1.13 0.51
CA ASP A 55 12.29 -0.04 0.70
C ASP A 55 11.70 1.17 1.44
N VAL A 56 10.53 1.01 2.07
CA VAL A 56 9.84 2.10 2.77
C VAL A 56 10.09 1.97 4.27
N PRO A 57 10.75 2.94 4.92
CA PRO A 57 10.85 2.98 6.38
C PRO A 57 9.45 2.93 7.01
N GLY A 58 9.20 1.95 7.88
CA GLY A 58 7.87 1.69 8.46
C GLY A 58 6.93 0.85 7.59
N ARG A 59 7.33 0.51 6.35
CA ARG A 59 6.54 -0.21 5.33
C ARG A 59 5.19 0.47 5.07
N TYR A 60 4.36 -0.13 4.20
CA TYR A 60 2.93 0.21 4.21
C TYR A 60 2.31 -0.42 5.46
N ALA A 61 2.02 0.41 6.45
CA ALA A 61 1.41 -0.06 7.68
C ALA A 61 -0.09 -0.25 7.46
N GLN A 62 -0.56 -1.49 7.61
CA GLN A 62 -1.98 -1.80 7.74
C GLN A 62 -2.54 -1.00 8.91
N ARG A 63 -3.46 -0.09 8.66
CA ARG A 63 -4.13 0.66 9.74
C ARG A 63 -5.21 -0.22 10.34
N SER A 64 -5.29 -0.35 11.66
CA SER A 64 -6.42 -1.06 12.27
C SER A 64 -7.74 -0.46 11.77
N LEU A 65 -8.62 -1.30 11.23
CA LEU A 65 -9.97 -0.87 10.85
C LEU A 65 -10.67 -0.30 12.09
N SER A 66 -11.47 0.73 11.90
CA SER A 66 -12.33 1.24 12.97
C SER A 66 -13.21 0.09 13.51
N PRO A 67 -13.50 0.05 14.83
CA PRO A 67 -14.32 -1.02 15.42
C PRO A 67 -15.67 -1.23 14.72
N HIS A 68 -16.25 -0.15 14.18
CA HIS A 68 -17.49 -0.15 13.40
C HIS A 68 -17.46 -1.03 12.14
N VAL A 69 -16.28 -1.28 11.57
CA VAL A 69 -16.11 -2.16 10.40
C VAL A 69 -15.94 -3.63 10.83
N ASN A 70 -15.50 -3.89 12.06
CA ASN A 70 -15.32 -5.24 12.62
C ASN A 70 -16.63 -5.86 13.14
N ALA A 71 -17.72 -5.11 13.25
CA ALA A 71 -19.00 -5.58 13.80
C ALA A 71 -19.88 -6.35 12.79
N SER A 72 -19.46 -6.46 11.53
CA SER A 72 -20.27 -7.04 10.45
C SER A 72 -19.75 -8.36 9.89
N ARG A 73 -18.94 -9.12 10.65
CA ARG A 73 -18.44 -10.44 10.23
C ARG A 73 -19.13 -11.57 10.97
#